data_AF-A0A8S0YTT4-F1
#
_entry.id   AF-A0A8S0YTT4-F1
#
_cell.length_a   1.000
_cell.length_b   1.000
_cell.length_c   1.000
_cell.angle_alpha   90.00
_cell.angle_beta   90.00
_cell.angle_gamma   90.00
#
_symmetry.space_group_name_H-M   'P 1'
#
loop_
_entity.id
_entity.type
_entity.pdbx_description
1 polymer ?
#
loop_
_entity_poly.entity_id
_entity_poly.type
_entity_poly.pdbx_seq_one_letter_code
_entity_poly.pdbx_strand_id
1 'polypeptide(L)'
;MNSQCKMSKRTALNENYKGLVEELSIPAEVHERDGKKYASFGSTIPIHSCSPDEIKQYANKTHHYCDVFTEQILAPLGELVYVRLDENTAEKVFINRNKRILLVSSDGELAQWRCAPTFESPNSYMAGAPIVNKDGELVSVVTAKKGNHYAVSTFEGEGGYFDTAVPWLVLDAPEGANIYGAKTFATREQLREHVARLPPPEVSPQSPPVPVLHRGNSPRIILLAQNGRQISHQFLHGVITMDVEYL
;
A
#
# COMPACT_ATOMS: atom_id res chain seq x y z
N MET A 1 40.19 6.46 16.90
CA MET A 1 39.58 5.26 16.30
C MET A 1 38.09 5.52 16.20
N ASN A 2 37.63 6.02 15.05
CA ASN A 2 36.21 6.28 14.83
C ASN A 2 35.53 4.94 14.57
N SER A 3 34.75 4.48 15.54
CA SER A 3 33.81 3.38 15.36
C SER A 3 32.74 3.86 14.39
N GLN A 4 32.97 3.65 13.09
CA GLN A 4 31.88 3.59 12.12
C GLN A 4 31.00 2.44 12.59
N CYS A 5 29.92 2.79 13.28
CA CYS A 5 28.82 1.89 13.57
C CYS A 5 28.38 1.32 12.22
N LYS A 6 28.82 0.09 11.90
CA LYS A 6 28.33 -0.65 10.73
C LYS A 6 26.83 -0.80 10.96
N MET A 7 26.04 0.11 10.39
CA MET A 7 24.60 -0.04 10.35
C MET A 7 24.34 -1.43 9.79
N SER A 8 23.72 -2.27 10.62
CA SER A 8 23.40 -3.64 10.25
C SER A 8 22.62 -3.56 8.93
N LYS A 9 23.14 -4.14 7.85
CA LYS A 9 22.50 -4.17 6.52
C LYS A 9 21.27 -5.10 6.50
N ARG A 10 20.64 -5.34 7.65
CA ARG A 10 19.48 -6.22 7.80
C ARG A 10 18.22 -5.45 7.44
N THR A 11 17.35 -6.08 6.65
CA THR A 11 16.00 -5.60 6.33
C THR A 11 14.95 -6.26 7.23
N ALA A 12 15.31 -7.35 7.92
CA ALA A 12 14.55 -7.89 9.04
C ALA A 12 15.03 -7.28 10.37
N LEU A 13 14.07 -6.88 11.21
CA LEU A 13 14.28 -6.18 12.49
C LEU A 13 14.48 -7.15 13.67
N ASN A 14 14.07 -8.40 13.54
CA ASN A 14 14.29 -9.43 14.55
C ASN A 14 15.74 -9.92 14.56
N GLU A 15 16.27 -10.23 15.75
CA GLU A 15 17.65 -10.69 15.92
C GLU A 15 17.90 -12.07 15.30
N ASN A 16 16.93 -12.98 15.46
CA ASN A 16 16.98 -14.35 14.99
C ASN A 16 15.98 -14.55 13.84
N TYR A 17 16.49 -14.88 12.65
CA TYR A 17 15.64 -15.16 11.49
C TYR A 17 14.78 -16.39 11.69
N LYS A 18 13.59 -16.34 11.10
CA LYS A 18 12.54 -17.36 11.18
C LYS A 18 12.16 -17.82 9.78
N GLY A 19 11.41 -18.92 9.71
CA GLY A 19 10.94 -19.49 8.46
C GLY A 19 12.03 -20.24 7.68
N LEU A 20 11.82 -20.41 6.38
CA LEU A 20 12.76 -21.11 5.50
C LEU A 20 13.79 -20.11 4.96
N VAL A 21 14.95 -20.07 5.61
CA VAL A 21 16.06 -19.19 5.22
C VAL A 21 16.94 -19.90 4.20
N GLU A 22 17.17 -19.27 3.05
CA GLU A 22 18.09 -19.74 2.00
C GLU A 22 19.24 -18.73 1.81
N GLU A 23 20.41 -19.22 1.39
CA GLU A 23 21.54 -18.38 0.99
C GLU A 23 21.23 -17.74 -0.36
N LEU A 24 20.91 -16.45 -0.33
CA LEU A 24 20.55 -15.65 -1.50
C LEU A 24 20.89 -14.19 -1.22
N SER A 25 21.86 -13.65 -1.94
CA SER A 25 22.24 -12.24 -1.82
C SER A 25 21.31 -11.35 -2.64
N ILE A 26 20.57 -10.51 -1.95
CA ILE A 26 19.69 -9.49 -2.56
C ILE A 26 20.22 -8.11 -2.16
N PRO A 27 20.51 -7.20 -3.10
CA PRO A 27 20.97 -5.85 -2.75
C PRO A 27 19.85 -5.03 -2.11
N ALA A 28 20.21 -4.15 -1.18
CA ALA A 28 19.33 -3.12 -0.62
C ALA A 28 20.16 -2.01 0.00
N GLU A 29 19.69 -0.77 -0.08
CA GLU A 29 20.17 0.33 0.75
C GLU A 29 19.22 0.53 1.94
N VAL A 30 19.75 0.79 3.12
CA VAL A 30 18.96 1.07 4.32
C VAL A 30 19.09 2.54 4.68
N HIS A 31 17.96 3.19 4.88
CA HIS A 31 17.82 4.60 5.17
C HIS A 31 17.14 4.81 6.52
N GLU A 32 17.32 5.98 7.10
CA GLU A 32 16.62 6.40 8.31
C GLU A 32 16.16 7.85 8.15
N ARG A 33 14.87 8.10 8.40
CA ARG A 33 14.31 9.45 8.43
C ARG A 33 13.27 9.55 9.52
N ASP A 34 13.33 10.63 10.30
CA ASP A 34 12.40 10.91 11.41
C ASP A 34 12.25 9.73 12.39
N GLY A 35 13.34 8.98 12.60
CA GLY A 35 13.37 7.80 13.47
C GLY A 35 12.74 6.53 12.87
N LYS A 36 12.26 6.57 11.62
CA LYS A 36 11.79 5.41 10.87
C LYS A 36 12.86 4.90 9.93
N LYS A 37 13.10 3.59 9.96
CA LYS A 37 14.01 2.89 9.04
C LYS A 37 13.23 2.26 7.90
N TYR A 38 13.74 2.42 6.69
CA TYR A 38 13.19 1.80 5.50
C TYR A 38 14.34 1.40 4.57
N ALA A 39 14.04 0.56 3.59
CA ALA A 39 14.99 0.14 2.57
C ALA A 39 14.59 0.64 1.18
N SER A 40 15.56 0.66 0.27
CA SER A 40 15.35 0.81 -1.17
C SER A 40 16.05 -0.29 -1.95
N PHE A 41 15.60 -0.49 -3.19
CA PHE A 41 16.25 -1.31 -4.19
C PHE A 41 16.54 -0.45 -5.42
N GLY A 42 17.74 0.15 -5.48
CA GLY A 42 18.04 1.16 -6.48
C GLY A 42 17.09 2.35 -6.33
N SER A 43 16.32 2.68 -7.38
CA SER A 43 15.30 3.74 -7.32
C SER A 43 13.94 3.28 -6.76
N THR A 44 13.78 2.01 -6.40
CA THR A 44 12.50 1.48 -5.92
C THR A 44 12.34 1.70 -4.42
N ILE A 45 11.25 2.39 -4.03
CA ILE A 45 10.97 2.81 -2.65
C ILE A 45 9.45 2.86 -2.39
N PRO A 46 8.95 2.52 -1.18
CA PRO A 46 7.55 2.71 -0.87
C PRO A 46 7.12 4.18 -0.82
N ILE A 47 5.94 4.52 -1.34
CA ILE A 47 5.47 5.91 -1.43
C ILE A 47 5.31 6.53 -0.03
N HIS A 48 4.75 5.80 0.93
CA HIS A 48 4.61 6.27 2.32
C HIS A 48 5.95 6.47 3.05
N SER A 49 7.05 5.93 2.49
CA SER A 49 8.41 6.13 3.00
C SER A 49 9.10 7.33 2.36
N CYS A 50 8.41 8.15 1.56
CA CYS A 50 8.94 9.37 0.93
C CYS A 50 8.46 10.65 1.63
N SER A 51 9.30 11.68 1.60
CA SER A 51 8.94 13.04 1.98
C SER A 51 8.08 13.69 0.89
N PRO A 52 7.34 14.77 1.17
CA PRO A 52 6.55 15.46 0.16
C PRO A 52 7.35 15.92 -1.06
N ASP A 53 8.63 16.28 -0.91
CA ASP A 53 9.47 16.72 -2.02
C ASP A 53 10.01 15.55 -2.85
N GLU A 54 10.34 14.41 -2.21
CA GLU A 54 10.66 13.17 -2.93
C GLU A 54 9.45 12.65 -3.71
N ILE A 55 8.25 12.70 -3.14
CA ILE A 55 7.00 12.31 -3.82
C ILE A 55 6.86 13.07 -5.14
N LYS A 56 7.03 14.40 -5.14
CA LYS A 56 6.97 15.22 -6.36
C LYS A 56 8.02 14.83 -7.40
N GLN A 57 9.22 14.44 -6.94
CA GLN A 57 10.32 14.05 -7.82
C GLN A 57 10.06 12.69 -8.48
N TYR A 58 9.53 11.72 -7.73
CA TYR A 58 9.29 10.36 -8.22
C TYR A 58 8.00 10.22 -9.03
N ALA A 59 6.93 10.96 -8.70
CA ALA A 59 5.62 10.87 -9.35
C ALA A 59 5.69 10.94 -10.89
N ASN A 60 6.56 11.82 -11.41
CA ASN A 60 6.69 12.06 -12.85
C ASN A 60 7.50 11.00 -13.62
N LYS A 61 8.14 10.04 -12.92
CA LYS A 61 9.06 9.06 -13.53
C LYS A 61 8.69 7.60 -13.22
N THR A 62 7.69 7.40 -12.37
CA THR A 62 7.36 6.09 -11.83
C THR A 62 6.42 5.31 -12.74
N HIS A 63 6.54 3.99 -12.73
CA HIS A 63 5.43 3.11 -13.03
C HIS A 63 4.44 3.09 -11.84
N HIS A 64 3.15 2.92 -12.13
CA HIS A 64 2.10 3.03 -11.10
C HIS A 64 1.81 1.68 -10.44
N TYR A 65 2.50 1.42 -9.33
CA TYR A 65 2.19 0.36 -8.39
C TYR A 65 1.71 0.98 -7.09
N CYS A 66 0.68 0.40 -6.48
CA CYS A 66 0.10 0.95 -5.26
C CYS A 66 1.16 0.96 -4.15
N ASP A 67 1.44 2.14 -3.60
CA ASP A 67 2.44 2.37 -2.57
C ASP A 67 3.90 2.02 -2.95
N VAL A 68 4.23 1.93 -4.24
CA VAL A 68 5.61 1.67 -4.69
C VAL A 68 5.99 2.63 -5.82
N PHE A 69 7.02 3.47 -5.58
CA PHE A 69 7.72 4.17 -6.64
C PHE A 69 8.78 3.25 -7.26
N THR A 70 8.85 3.22 -8.59
CA THR A 70 9.89 2.50 -9.33
C THR A 70 9.97 2.98 -10.77
N GLU A 71 11.18 3.15 -11.31
CA GLU A 71 11.41 3.53 -12.71
C GLU A 71 11.43 2.32 -13.66
N GLN A 72 11.28 1.10 -13.14
CA GLN A 72 11.28 -0.14 -13.92
C GLN A 72 9.99 -0.92 -13.74
N ILE A 73 9.61 -1.69 -14.77
CA ILE A 73 8.52 -2.66 -14.64
C ILE A 73 9.00 -3.81 -13.75
N LEU A 74 8.23 -4.11 -12.70
CA LEU A 74 8.51 -5.21 -11.78
C LEU A 74 8.23 -6.57 -12.44
N ALA A 75 9.03 -7.57 -12.07
CA ALA A 75 8.88 -8.93 -12.57
C ALA A 75 7.52 -9.54 -12.15
N PRO A 76 6.94 -10.46 -12.96
CA PRO A 76 5.68 -11.10 -12.64
C PRO A 76 5.70 -11.86 -11.31
N LEU A 77 4.58 -11.85 -10.59
CA LEU A 77 4.45 -12.58 -9.32
C LEU A 77 4.24 -14.08 -9.58
N GLY A 78 5.18 -14.91 -9.12
CA GLY A 78 5.10 -16.36 -9.17
C GLY A 78 4.24 -16.98 -8.06
N GLU A 79 4.48 -18.27 -7.76
CA GLU A 79 3.86 -18.99 -6.64
C GLU A 79 4.57 -18.74 -5.30
N LEU A 80 5.87 -18.46 -5.36
CA LEU A 80 6.73 -18.18 -4.21
C LEU A 80 7.69 -17.05 -4.53
N VAL A 81 8.21 -16.41 -3.49
CA VAL A 81 9.17 -15.31 -3.56
C VAL A 81 10.21 -15.45 -2.45
N TYR A 82 11.26 -14.65 -2.58
CA TYR A 82 12.33 -14.52 -1.60
C TYR A 82 12.33 -13.10 -1.04
N VAL A 83 12.19 -12.98 0.27
CA VAL A 83 12.16 -11.69 0.97
C VAL A 83 13.49 -11.49 1.70
N ARG A 84 14.18 -10.41 1.38
CA ARG A 84 15.53 -10.15 1.91
C ARG A 84 15.53 -10.04 3.45
N LEU A 85 16.39 -10.82 4.10
CA LEU A 85 16.66 -10.73 5.54
C LEU A 85 17.89 -9.87 5.81
N ASP A 86 19.00 -10.17 5.13
CA ASP A 86 20.26 -9.44 5.18
C ASP A 86 21.03 -9.49 3.85
N GLU A 87 22.35 -9.28 3.88
CA GLU A 87 23.20 -9.24 2.68
C GLU A 87 23.41 -10.60 2.01
N ASN A 88 23.22 -11.71 2.72
CA ASN A 88 23.53 -13.06 2.22
C ASN A 88 22.34 -14.02 2.30
N THR A 89 21.25 -13.64 2.96
CA THR A 89 20.12 -14.53 3.23
C THR A 89 18.77 -13.88 2.92
N ALA A 90 17.84 -14.73 2.50
CA ALA A 90 16.45 -14.38 2.25
C ALA A 90 15.51 -15.46 2.81
N GLU A 91 14.30 -15.06 3.21
CA GLU A 91 13.25 -16.01 3.56
C GLU A 91 12.48 -16.39 2.29
N LYS A 92 12.30 -17.70 2.07
CA LYS A 92 11.44 -18.24 1.03
C LYS A 92 10.03 -18.39 1.54
N VAL A 93 9.08 -17.75 0.87
CA VAL A 93 7.67 -17.71 1.28
C VAL A 93 6.75 -17.96 0.09
N PHE A 94 5.60 -18.59 0.35
CA PHE A 94 4.54 -18.76 -0.63
C PHE A 94 3.65 -17.52 -0.71
N ILE A 95 3.17 -17.23 -1.92
CA ILE A 95 2.19 -16.20 -2.18
C ILE A 95 0.79 -16.76 -1.95
N ASN A 96 0.04 -16.12 -1.05
CA ASN A 96 -1.36 -16.38 -0.78
C ASN A 96 -2.24 -15.35 -1.50
N ARG A 97 -2.89 -15.78 -2.57
CA ARG A 97 -3.84 -14.96 -3.36
C ARG A 97 -5.25 -14.93 -2.77
N ASN A 98 -5.55 -15.81 -1.81
CA ASN A 98 -6.86 -15.87 -1.15
C ASN A 98 -6.96 -14.87 0.00
N LYS A 99 -5.85 -14.62 0.71
CA LYS A 99 -5.79 -13.62 1.78
C LYS A 99 -5.21 -12.33 1.23
N ARG A 100 -6.07 -11.34 1.01
CA ARG A 100 -5.72 -10.07 0.36
C ARG A 100 -5.76 -8.92 1.35
N ILE A 101 -4.82 -7.99 1.23
CA ILE A 101 -4.78 -6.73 1.99
C ILE A 101 -5.05 -5.57 1.04
N LEU A 102 -5.94 -4.66 1.43
CA LEU A 102 -6.17 -3.44 0.66
C LEU A 102 -5.04 -2.44 0.96
N LEU A 103 -4.31 -2.08 -0.08
CA LEU A 103 -3.38 -0.95 -0.09
C LEU A 103 -4.07 0.26 -0.71
N VAL A 104 -3.72 1.45 -0.21
CA VAL A 104 -4.05 2.75 -0.78
C VAL A 104 -2.82 3.64 -0.70
N SER A 105 -2.56 4.42 -1.75
CA SER A 105 -1.46 5.39 -1.77
C SER A 105 -1.84 6.62 -2.57
N SER A 106 -1.12 7.72 -2.36
CA SER A 106 -1.23 8.92 -3.19
C SER A 106 0.17 9.49 -3.41
N ASP A 107 0.51 9.73 -4.66
CA ASP A 107 1.77 10.36 -5.09
C ASP A 107 1.60 11.84 -5.47
N GLY A 108 0.43 12.42 -5.17
CA GLY A 108 0.09 13.79 -5.56
C GLY A 108 -0.41 13.94 -7.00
N GLU A 109 -0.47 12.86 -7.78
CA GLU A 109 -1.09 12.83 -9.11
C GLU A 109 -2.21 11.77 -9.16
N LEU A 110 -1.92 10.56 -8.68
CA LEU A 110 -2.83 9.44 -8.62
C LEU A 110 -3.08 8.98 -7.19
N ALA A 111 -4.35 8.77 -6.85
CA ALA A 111 -4.77 8.06 -5.65
C ALA A 111 -5.02 6.58 -6.00
N GLN A 112 -4.01 5.74 -5.77
CA GLN A 112 -3.98 4.33 -6.16
C GLN A 112 -4.58 3.44 -5.07
N TRP A 113 -5.13 2.30 -5.47
CA TRP A 113 -5.58 1.24 -4.56
C TRP A 113 -5.37 -0.15 -5.16
N ARG A 114 -5.12 -1.14 -4.29
CA ARG A 114 -4.85 -2.52 -4.70
C ARG A 114 -5.32 -3.53 -3.66
N CYS A 115 -6.09 -4.53 -4.08
CA CYS A 115 -6.35 -5.74 -3.30
C CYS A 115 -5.16 -6.69 -3.45
N ALA A 116 -4.07 -6.40 -2.73
CA ALA A 116 -2.79 -7.07 -2.87
C ALA A 116 -2.84 -8.50 -2.30
N PRO A 117 -2.29 -9.51 -2.99
CA PRO A 117 -2.02 -10.81 -2.37
C PRO A 117 -1.02 -10.65 -1.21
N THR A 118 -0.88 -11.70 -0.40
CA THR A 118 0.00 -11.66 0.77
C THR A 118 1.01 -12.78 0.79
N PHE A 119 2.08 -12.62 1.55
CA PHE A 119 2.81 -13.75 2.14
C PHE A 119 2.69 -13.68 3.67
N GLU A 120 2.86 -14.81 4.34
CA GLU A 120 2.89 -14.86 5.80
C GLU A 120 4.32 -15.07 6.28
N SER A 121 4.78 -14.24 7.21
CA SER A 121 6.08 -14.39 7.85
C SER A 121 6.05 -13.94 9.31
N PRO A 122 6.70 -14.69 10.22
CA PRO A 122 6.94 -14.26 11.59
C PRO A 122 8.16 -13.33 11.72
N ASN A 123 8.95 -13.11 10.66
CA ASN A 123 9.98 -12.08 10.65
C ASN A 123 9.33 -10.70 10.62
N SER A 124 10.00 -9.72 11.22
CA SER A 124 9.56 -8.32 11.20
C SER A 124 10.35 -7.55 10.16
N TYR A 125 9.83 -7.45 8.94
CA TYR A 125 10.46 -6.65 7.87
C TYR A 125 10.22 -5.15 8.04
N MET A 126 11.20 -4.34 7.66
CA MET A 126 11.01 -2.90 7.44
C MET A 126 10.34 -2.61 6.09
N ALA A 127 9.71 -1.44 5.95
CA ALA A 127 9.24 -0.95 4.66
C ALA A 127 10.38 -0.93 3.62
N GLY A 128 10.06 -1.27 2.38
CA GLY A 128 11.00 -1.26 1.25
C GLY A 128 11.91 -2.48 1.17
N ALA A 129 11.82 -3.44 2.10
CA ALA A 129 12.57 -4.68 2.00
C ALA A 129 12.28 -5.39 0.65
N PRO A 130 13.32 -5.73 -0.15
CA PRO A 130 13.11 -6.30 -1.48
C PRO A 130 12.45 -7.69 -1.46
N ILE A 131 11.55 -7.91 -2.41
CA ILE A 131 10.89 -9.18 -2.68
C ILE A 131 11.26 -9.60 -4.11
N VAL A 132 11.99 -10.70 -4.26
CA VAL A 132 12.49 -11.17 -5.57
C VAL A 132 11.93 -12.55 -5.93
N ASN A 133 11.93 -12.87 -7.22
CA ASN A 133 11.63 -14.22 -7.71
C ASN A 133 12.85 -15.15 -7.57
N LYS A 134 12.73 -16.40 -8.04
CA LYS A 134 13.82 -17.40 -8.03
C LYS A 134 15.05 -16.99 -8.85
N ASP A 135 14.87 -16.11 -9.82
CA ASP A 135 15.90 -15.64 -10.74
C ASP A 135 16.58 -14.35 -10.19
N GLY A 136 16.17 -13.89 -9.01
CA GLY A 136 16.71 -12.69 -8.34
C GLY A 136 16.12 -11.38 -8.85
N GLU A 137 15.12 -11.42 -9.73
CA GLU A 137 14.47 -10.23 -10.28
C GLU A 137 13.47 -9.64 -9.28
N LEU A 138 13.42 -8.31 -9.18
CA LEU A 138 12.54 -7.61 -8.26
C LEU A 138 11.07 -7.76 -8.67
N VAL A 139 10.27 -8.36 -7.79
CA VAL A 139 8.83 -8.59 -7.98
C VAL A 139 8.00 -7.53 -7.26
N SER A 140 8.45 -7.11 -6.07
CA SER A 140 7.80 -6.10 -5.23
C SER A 140 8.79 -5.63 -4.16
N VAL A 141 8.37 -4.67 -3.35
CA VAL A 141 8.96 -4.38 -2.04
C VAL A 141 7.92 -4.55 -0.94
N VAL A 142 8.36 -4.72 0.29
CA VAL A 142 7.49 -4.73 1.47
C VAL A 142 6.88 -3.34 1.67
N THR A 143 5.55 -3.25 1.80
CA THR A 143 4.82 -2.00 2.00
C THR A 143 4.11 -1.96 3.35
N ALA A 144 3.01 -2.70 3.45
CA ALA A 144 2.16 -2.77 4.63
C ALA A 144 1.87 -4.21 5.03
N LYS A 145 1.38 -4.40 6.26
CA LYS A 145 1.01 -5.72 6.79
C LYS A 145 -0.26 -5.67 7.64
N LYS A 146 -0.84 -6.85 7.88
CA LYS A 146 -1.79 -7.11 8.98
C LYS A 146 -1.34 -8.32 9.75
N GLY A 147 -0.95 -8.13 11.02
CA GLY A 147 -0.33 -9.20 11.81
C GLY A 147 0.92 -9.71 11.11
N ASN A 148 0.96 -10.99 10.78
CA ASN A 148 2.08 -11.63 10.06
C ASN A 148 1.90 -11.67 8.54
N HIS A 149 0.81 -11.11 8.00
CA HIS A 149 0.54 -11.10 6.56
C HIS A 149 1.03 -9.80 5.93
N TYR A 150 2.02 -9.90 5.07
CA TYR A 150 2.62 -8.79 4.34
C TYR A 150 1.98 -8.67 2.96
N ALA A 151 1.57 -7.47 2.59
CA ALA A 151 1.03 -7.20 1.26
C ALA A 151 2.14 -7.22 0.20
N VAL A 152 1.85 -7.79 -0.97
CA VAL A 152 2.73 -7.78 -2.14
C VAL A 152 2.09 -6.92 -3.21
N SER A 153 2.54 -5.67 -3.34
CA SER A 153 1.99 -4.75 -4.33
C SER A 153 2.52 -5.09 -5.73
N THR A 154 1.61 -5.38 -6.64
CA THR A 154 1.93 -5.83 -8.00
C THR A 154 0.78 -5.49 -8.95
N PHE A 155 0.93 -5.81 -10.24
CA PHE A 155 -0.11 -5.59 -11.25
C PHE A 155 -1.26 -6.61 -11.18
N GLU A 156 -1.04 -7.81 -10.65
CA GLU A 156 -2.10 -8.80 -10.53
C GLU A 156 -3.15 -8.43 -9.47
N GLY A 157 -4.36 -8.98 -9.64
CA GLY A 157 -5.49 -8.78 -8.74
C GLY A 157 -6.31 -7.51 -8.99
N GLU A 158 -7.38 -7.35 -8.23
CA GLU A 158 -8.25 -6.16 -8.29
C GLU A 158 -7.50 -4.91 -7.82
N GLY A 159 -7.61 -3.83 -8.57
CA GLY A 159 -7.00 -2.54 -8.23
C GLY A 159 -7.31 -1.48 -9.26
N GLY A 160 -6.93 -0.25 -8.95
CA GLY A 160 -7.15 0.90 -9.82
C GLY A 160 -6.56 2.16 -9.21
N TYR A 161 -6.89 3.29 -9.80
CA TYR A 161 -6.48 4.60 -9.30
C TYR A 161 -7.52 5.65 -9.66
N PHE A 162 -7.49 6.76 -8.93
CA PHE A 162 -8.20 7.99 -9.26
C PHE A 162 -7.20 9.07 -9.63
N ASP A 163 -7.48 9.81 -10.70
CA ASP A 163 -6.72 10.98 -11.13
C ASP A 163 -7.07 12.16 -10.20
N THR A 164 -6.25 12.36 -9.17
CA THR A 164 -6.42 13.41 -8.16
C THR A 164 -5.17 13.55 -7.28
N ALA A 165 -4.79 14.80 -7.04
CA ALA A 165 -3.77 15.17 -6.07
C ALA A 165 -4.24 15.09 -4.60
N VAL A 166 -5.54 14.85 -4.37
CA VAL A 166 -6.09 14.79 -3.01
C VAL A 166 -5.75 13.44 -2.36
N PRO A 167 -5.18 13.42 -1.14
CA PRO A 167 -4.87 12.17 -0.45
C PRO A 167 -6.14 11.42 -0.05
N TRP A 168 -5.98 10.12 0.23
CA TRP A 168 -7.07 9.27 0.70
C TRP A 168 -7.65 9.73 2.03
N LEU A 169 -8.98 9.83 2.08
CA LEU A 169 -9.73 9.91 3.33
C LEU A 169 -10.09 8.48 3.78
N VAL A 170 -9.47 8.01 4.86
CA VAL A 170 -9.71 6.67 5.42
C VAL A 170 -10.63 6.78 6.64
N LEU A 171 -11.78 6.11 6.58
CA LEU A 171 -12.85 6.19 7.57
C LEU A 171 -13.26 4.79 8.04
N ASP A 172 -13.78 4.69 9.26
CA ASP A 172 -14.39 3.47 9.78
C ASP A 172 -15.91 3.63 9.81
N ALA A 173 -16.60 2.76 9.08
CA ALA A 173 -18.06 2.76 9.06
C ALA A 173 -18.61 1.85 10.17
N PRO A 174 -19.59 2.31 10.98
CA PRO A 174 -20.28 1.44 11.92
C PRO A 174 -20.94 0.26 11.21
N GLU A 175 -21.01 -0.89 11.88
CA GLU A 175 -21.64 -2.07 11.31
C GLU A 175 -23.12 -1.80 10.96
N GLY A 176 -23.53 -2.23 9.77
CA GLY A 176 -24.89 -2.02 9.26
C GLY A 176 -25.22 -0.60 8.80
N ALA A 177 -24.29 0.36 8.89
CA ALA A 177 -24.53 1.73 8.46
C ALA A 177 -24.74 1.86 6.94
N ASN A 178 -25.59 2.81 6.55
CA ASN A 178 -25.77 3.20 5.15
C ASN A 178 -24.67 4.22 4.78
N ILE A 179 -23.88 3.95 3.75
CA ILE A 179 -22.73 4.78 3.37
C ILE A 179 -23.03 5.57 2.09
N TYR A 180 -22.73 6.88 2.09
CA TYR A 180 -22.71 7.71 0.90
C TYR A 180 -21.61 8.77 1.00
N GLY A 181 -20.71 8.81 0.02
CA GLY A 181 -19.56 9.71 0.08
C GLY A 181 -18.68 9.46 1.31
N ALA A 182 -18.33 10.52 2.02
CA ALA A 182 -17.60 10.47 3.28
C ALA A 182 -18.49 10.32 4.53
N LYS A 183 -19.80 10.06 4.37
CA LYS A 183 -20.78 10.04 5.47
C LYS A 183 -21.44 8.69 5.65
N THR A 184 -21.87 8.46 6.88
CA THR A 184 -22.68 7.31 7.28
C THR A 184 -24.05 7.78 7.79
N PHE A 185 -25.07 6.93 7.61
CA PHE A 185 -26.46 7.22 7.95
C PHE A 185 -27.08 6.02 8.67
N ALA A 186 -27.89 6.29 9.69
CA ALA A 186 -28.57 5.23 10.45
C ALA A 186 -29.66 4.56 9.59
N THR A 187 -30.36 5.33 8.75
CA THR A 187 -31.40 4.80 7.86
C THR A 187 -31.18 5.19 6.41
N ARG A 188 -31.82 4.44 5.51
CA ARG A 188 -31.76 4.68 4.07
C ARG A 188 -32.50 5.95 3.67
N GLU A 189 -33.56 6.30 4.39
CA GLU A 189 -34.36 7.51 4.17
C GLU A 189 -33.53 8.76 4.45
N GLN A 190 -32.79 8.79 5.57
CA GLN A 190 -31.87 9.89 5.89
C GLN A 190 -30.80 10.10 4.81
N LEU A 191 -30.27 9.00 4.26
CA LEU A 191 -29.33 9.06 3.14
C LEU A 191 -30.01 9.68 1.92
N ARG A 192 -31.22 9.25 1.55
CA ARG A 192 -31.95 9.81 0.39
C ARG A 192 -32.23 11.30 0.55
N GLU A 193 -32.64 11.73 1.73
CA GLU A 193 -32.85 13.15 2.05
C GLU A 193 -31.56 13.97 2.01
N HIS A 194 -30.43 13.38 2.40
CA HIS A 194 -29.13 14.01 2.25
C HIS A 194 -28.79 14.21 0.77
N VAL A 195 -28.92 13.17 -0.04
CA VAL A 195 -28.60 13.21 -1.48
C VAL A 195 -29.51 14.18 -2.24
N ALA A 196 -30.79 14.27 -1.87
CA ALA A 196 -31.74 15.20 -2.49
C ALA A 196 -31.37 16.68 -2.28
N ARG A 197 -30.64 16.99 -1.19
CA ARG A 197 -30.20 18.36 -0.86
C ARG A 197 -28.85 18.74 -1.47
N LEU A 198 -28.09 17.77 -1.99
CA LEU A 198 -26.78 18.03 -2.57
C LEU A 198 -26.93 18.61 -3.99
N PRO A 199 -26.12 19.60 -4.37
CA PRO A 199 -26.03 20.05 -5.76
C PRO A 199 -25.51 18.92 -6.68
N PRO A 200 -25.64 19.06 -8.01
CA PRO A 200 -24.97 18.18 -8.97
C PRO A 200 -23.46 18.06 -8.70
N PRO A 201 -22.80 16.96 -9.10
CA PRO A 201 -21.36 16.81 -8.88
C PRO A 201 -20.60 17.84 -9.71
N GLU A 202 -19.63 18.50 -9.08
CA GLU A 202 -18.74 19.46 -9.73
C GLU A 202 -17.29 19.01 -9.52
N VAL A 203 -16.55 18.88 -10.62
CA VAL A 203 -15.14 18.49 -10.62
C VAL A 203 -14.40 19.45 -11.53
N SER A 204 -13.34 20.06 -10.99
CA SER A 204 -12.47 20.98 -11.71
C SER A 204 -11.06 20.92 -11.12
N PRO A 205 -10.04 21.51 -11.78
CA PRO A 205 -8.70 21.59 -11.20
C PRO A 205 -8.67 22.34 -9.85
N GLN A 206 -9.60 23.27 -9.60
CA GLN A 206 -9.72 23.99 -8.33
C GLN A 206 -10.51 23.20 -7.28
N SER A 207 -11.32 22.23 -7.73
CA SER A 207 -12.10 21.33 -6.88
C SER A 207 -11.91 19.87 -7.30
N PRO A 208 -10.68 19.32 -7.13
CA PRO A 208 -10.38 17.95 -7.50
C PRO A 208 -11.17 16.93 -6.66
N PRO A 209 -11.43 15.73 -7.21
CA PRO A 209 -12.24 14.74 -6.51
C PRO A 209 -11.47 14.13 -5.32
N VAL A 210 -12.21 13.73 -4.29
CA VAL A 210 -11.67 13.20 -3.03
C VAL A 210 -11.84 11.67 -3.02
N PRO A 211 -10.75 10.91 -2.94
CA PRO A 211 -10.80 9.46 -2.81
C PRO A 211 -11.06 9.08 -1.34
N VAL A 212 -12.03 8.18 -1.12
CA VAL A 212 -12.48 7.78 0.21
C VAL A 212 -12.46 6.25 0.33
N LEU A 213 -11.83 5.76 1.39
CA LEU A 213 -11.88 4.37 1.82
C LEU A 213 -12.72 4.28 3.09
N HIS A 214 -13.84 3.56 3.04
CA HIS A 214 -14.52 3.10 4.25
C HIS A 214 -14.06 1.69 4.58
N ARG A 215 -13.47 1.51 5.76
CA ARG A 215 -13.06 0.22 6.31
C ARG A 215 -14.20 -0.38 7.14
N GLY A 216 -14.16 -1.70 7.32
CA GLY A 216 -15.11 -2.45 8.16
C GLY A 216 -15.51 -3.77 7.51
N ASN A 217 -16.63 -4.37 7.95
CA ASN A 217 -17.12 -5.66 7.44
C ASN A 217 -17.64 -5.58 5.98
N SER A 218 -18.05 -4.39 5.54
CA SER A 218 -18.50 -4.11 4.17
C SER A 218 -17.73 -2.92 3.60
N PRO A 219 -16.42 -3.10 3.32
CA PRO A 219 -15.54 -2.01 2.93
C PRO A 219 -15.88 -1.42 1.57
N ARG A 220 -15.60 -0.12 1.38
CA ARG A 220 -15.93 0.65 0.18
C ARG A 220 -14.79 1.52 -0.30
N ILE A 221 -14.67 1.61 -1.61
CA ILE A 221 -13.93 2.67 -2.29
C ILE A 221 -14.93 3.60 -2.96
N ILE A 222 -14.79 4.89 -2.68
CA ILE A 222 -15.70 5.93 -3.15
C ILE A 222 -14.87 7.08 -3.71
N LEU A 223 -15.30 7.63 -4.85
CA LEU A 223 -14.80 8.91 -5.35
C LEU A 223 -15.89 9.98 -5.14
N LEU A 224 -15.51 11.11 -4.56
CA LEU A 224 -16.42 12.16 -4.10
C LEU A 224 -16.06 13.50 -4.76
N ALA A 225 -17.02 14.24 -5.30
CA ALA A 225 -16.80 15.64 -5.62
C ALA A 225 -16.65 16.46 -4.32
N GLN A 226 -15.91 17.57 -4.31
CA GLN A 226 -15.70 18.35 -3.07
C GLN A 226 -17.00 18.85 -2.43
N ASN A 227 -18.05 19.04 -3.22
CA ASN A 227 -19.39 19.40 -2.74
C ASN A 227 -20.14 18.24 -2.03
N GLY A 228 -19.51 17.08 -1.85
CA GLY A 228 -20.06 15.92 -1.17
C GLY A 228 -20.90 15.00 -2.06
N ARG A 229 -21.00 15.27 -3.37
CA ARG A 229 -21.73 14.41 -4.32
C ARG A 229 -20.86 13.24 -4.75
N GLN A 230 -21.39 12.02 -4.62
CA GLN A 230 -20.69 10.80 -4.98
C GLN A 230 -20.57 10.68 -6.52
N ILE A 231 -19.35 10.37 -6.99
CA ILE A 231 -19.03 10.12 -8.40
C ILE A 231 -19.02 8.61 -8.65
N SER A 232 -18.35 7.84 -7.79
CA SER A 232 -18.29 6.39 -7.86
C SER A 232 -18.44 5.75 -6.48
N HIS A 233 -18.90 4.49 -6.45
CA HIS A 233 -19.03 3.72 -5.21
C HIS A 233 -18.85 2.24 -5.53
N GLN A 234 -17.82 1.64 -4.96
CA GLN A 234 -17.43 0.26 -5.21
C GLN A 234 -17.50 -0.53 -3.91
N PHE A 235 -18.16 -1.68 -3.98
CA PHE A 235 -18.23 -2.65 -2.90
C PHE A 235 -16.98 -3.52 -2.98
N LEU A 236 -16.21 -3.60 -1.89
CA LEU A 236 -15.06 -4.50 -1.82
C LEU A 236 -15.45 -5.81 -1.12
N HIS A 237 -14.95 -6.92 -1.65
CA HIS A 237 -15.23 -8.26 -1.13
C HIS A 237 -13.93 -9.08 -0.99
N GLY A 238 -13.84 -9.89 0.06
CA GLY A 238 -12.69 -10.80 0.25
C GLY A 238 -11.35 -10.09 0.36
N VAL A 239 -11.32 -8.89 0.98
CA VAL A 239 -10.11 -8.11 1.21
C VAL A 239 -10.11 -7.53 2.61
N ILE A 240 -8.94 -7.53 3.24
CA ILE A 240 -8.69 -6.99 4.56
C ILE A 240 -8.47 -5.48 4.44
N THR A 241 -9.26 -4.68 5.17
CA THR A 241 -9.09 -3.23 5.25
C THR A 241 -8.76 -2.71 6.65
N MET A 242 -9.14 -3.44 7.69
CA MET A 242 -8.90 -3.06 9.09
C MET A 242 -7.50 -3.46 9.55
N ASP A 243 -6.90 -2.67 10.44
CA ASP A 243 -5.61 -2.95 11.10
C ASP A 243 -4.45 -3.20 10.13
N VAL A 244 -4.47 -2.49 8.99
CA VAL A 244 -3.35 -2.49 8.03
C VAL A 244 -2.34 -1.45 8.48
N GLU A 245 -1.12 -1.90 8.74
CA GLU A 245 0.02 -1.10 9.20
C GLU A 245 0.97 -0.86 8.02
N TYR A 246 1.16 0.40 7.64
CA TYR A 246 2.25 0.82 6.75
C TYR A 246 3.53 0.95 7.56
N LEU A 247 4.59 0.27 7.14
CA LEU A 247 5.78 -0.04 7.94
C LEU A 247 6.83 1.08 8.01
#